data_AF-A0A8S3EU97-F1
#
_entry.id   AF-A0A8S3EU97-F1
#
_cell.length_a   1.000
_cell.length_b   1.000
_cell.length_c   1.000
_cell.angle_alpha   90.00
_cell.angle_beta   90.00
_cell.angle_gamma   90.00
#
_symmetry.space_group_name_H-M   'P 1'
#
loop_
_entity.id
_entity.type
_entity.pdbx_description
1 polymer ?
#
loop_
_entity_poly.entity_id
_entity_poly.type
_entity_poly.pdbx_seq_one_letter_code
_entity_poly.pdbx_strand_id
1 'polypeptide(L)'
;MTNFTSSSLVIHHSNHAHGQQAAPDVVVDALPYYDSGYDEPGAREAALSLVEDETRRYKPTKNYLEQLGQPLYHTFETEIMKTEFERLSNRLPMEMLSMKR
;
A
#
# COMPACT_ATOMS: atom_id res chain seq x y z
N MET A 1 37.11 -38.89 5.41
CA MET A 1 36.49 -37.63 4.92
C MET A 1 34.98 -37.78 5.02
N THR A 2 34.41 -37.11 6.02
CA THR A 2 33.01 -36.70 6.21
C THR A 2 31.85 -37.55 5.66
N ASN A 3 31.18 -38.24 6.59
CA ASN A 3 29.81 -38.72 6.47
C ASN A 3 28.83 -37.55 6.34
N PHE A 4 27.85 -37.63 5.43
CA PHE A 4 26.61 -36.85 5.52
C PHE A 4 25.43 -37.81 5.44
N THR A 5 24.92 -38.17 6.63
CA THR A 5 23.59 -38.73 6.81
C THR A 5 22.57 -37.69 6.39
N SER A 6 21.82 -37.96 5.34
CA SER A 6 20.67 -37.16 4.92
C SER A 6 19.55 -37.33 5.94
N SER A 7 19.50 -36.49 6.96
CA SER A 7 18.33 -36.36 7.83
C SER A 7 17.14 -35.93 6.99
N SER A 8 16.16 -36.83 6.80
CA SER A 8 14.86 -36.45 6.25
C SER A 8 14.14 -35.57 7.28
N LEU A 9 14.15 -34.27 7.04
CA LEU A 9 13.30 -33.35 7.77
C LEU A 9 11.87 -33.54 7.24
N VAL A 10 11.07 -34.31 8.00
CA VAL A 10 9.61 -34.37 7.80
C VAL A 10 9.04 -33.01 8.20
N ILE A 11 8.89 -32.12 7.23
CA ILE A 11 8.12 -30.89 7.43
C ILE A 11 6.64 -31.27 7.39
N HIS A 12 6.06 -31.34 8.58
CA HIS A 12 4.63 -31.38 8.81
C HIS A 12 4.01 -30.15 8.11
N HIS A 13 3.35 -30.36 6.98
CA HIS A 13 2.57 -29.31 6.33
C HIS A 13 1.28 -29.13 7.12
N SER A 14 1.27 -28.16 8.03
CA SER A 14 0.04 -27.64 8.61
C SER A 14 -0.77 -26.99 7.49
N ASN A 15 -1.91 -27.60 7.15
CA ASN A 15 -2.95 -27.00 6.33
C ASN A 15 -3.37 -25.66 6.93
N HIS A 16 -3.24 -24.57 6.16
CA HIS A 16 -4.25 -23.50 6.03
C HIS A 16 -3.72 -22.42 5.09
N ALA A 17 -4.35 -22.30 3.91
CA ALA A 17 -4.97 -21.06 3.44
C ALA A 17 -5.32 -21.21 1.95
N HIS A 18 -6.56 -20.86 1.65
CA HIS A 18 -7.17 -20.87 0.33
C HIS A 18 -6.25 -20.22 -0.71
N GLY A 19 -5.90 -20.99 -1.74
CA GLY A 19 -5.13 -20.52 -2.87
C GLY A 19 -5.85 -19.39 -3.59
N GLN A 20 -5.27 -18.20 -3.56
CA GLN A 20 -5.34 -17.30 -4.69
C GLN A 20 -4.37 -17.86 -5.73
N GLN A 21 -4.88 -18.70 -6.63
CA GLN A 21 -4.18 -18.96 -7.88
C GLN A 21 -4.10 -17.60 -8.58
N ALA A 22 -2.92 -16.98 -8.54
CA ALA A 22 -2.60 -15.88 -9.43
C ALA A 22 -2.99 -16.33 -10.84
N ALA A 23 -3.85 -15.56 -11.51
CA ALA A 23 -4.08 -15.77 -12.93
C ALA A 23 -2.70 -15.86 -13.61
N PRO A 24 -2.51 -16.77 -14.59
CA PRO A 24 -1.21 -16.94 -15.26
C PRO A 24 -0.69 -15.55 -15.64
N ASP A 25 0.60 -15.25 -15.41
CA ASP A 25 1.22 -13.95 -15.70
C ASP A 25 0.75 -13.43 -17.08
N VAL A 26 -0.32 -12.62 -17.07
CA VAL A 26 -0.90 -12.10 -18.29
C VAL A 26 0.01 -10.96 -18.67
N VAL A 27 0.88 -11.21 -19.65
CA VAL A 27 1.71 -10.16 -20.24
C VAL A 27 0.76 -9.19 -20.93
N VAL A 28 0.54 -8.04 -20.29
CA VAL A 28 -0.21 -6.95 -20.88
C VAL A 28 0.72 -6.19 -21.80
N ASP A 29 0.35 -6.11 -23.08
CA ASP A 29 1.10 -5.34 -24.06
C ASP A 29 0.74 -3.86 -23.92
N ALA A 30 1.69 -3.11 -23.39
CA ALA A 30 1.71 -1.66 -23.39
C ALA A 30 3.19 -1.29 -23.37
N LEU A 31 3.71 -0.69 -24.45
CA LEU A 31 5.14 -0.44 -24.61
C LEU A 31 5.42 1.06 -24.54
N PRO A 32 5.72 1.62 -23.34
CA PRO A 32 5.90 3.06 -23.18
C PRO A 32 6.98 3.67 -24.07
N TYR A 33 7.97 2.88 -24.47
CA TYR A 33 9.11 3.34 -25.28
C TYR A 33 8.93 3.18 -26.79
N TYR A 34 7.94 2.39 -27.21
CA TYR A 34 7.62 2.18 -28.63
C TYR A 34 6.43 3.05 -29.05
N ASP A 35 5.46 3.21 -28.15
CA ASP A 35 4.24 3.96 -28.38
C ASP A 35 4.45 5.46 -28.13
N SER A 36 4.95 6.20 -29.13
CA SER A 36 5.21 7.64 -29.02
C SER A 36 3.95 8.52 -29.05
N GLY A 37 2.77 7.95 -29.33
CA GLY A 37 1.52 8.69 -29.53
C GLY A 37 0.72 8.99 -28.27
N TYR A 38 1.17 8.53 -27.09
CA TYR A 38 0.45 8.76 -25.82
C TYR A 38 0.54 10.20 -25.32
N ASP A 39 1.57 10.96 -25.75
CA ASP A 39 1.77 12.36 -25.38
C ASP A 39 0.97 13.34 -26.26
N GLU A 40 0.23 12.84 -27.25
CA GLU A 40 -0.62 13.67 -28.10
C GLU A 40 -1.70 14.39 -27.28
N PRO A 41 -1.93 15.70 -27.53
CA PRO A 41 -2.95 16.45 -26.80
C PRO A 41 -4.33 15.79 -26.91
N GLY A 42 -4.98 15.53 -25.78
CA GLY A 42 -6.33 14.93 -25.75
C GLY A 42 -6.34 13.40 -25.64
N ALA A 43 -5.21 12.71 -25.89
CA ALA A 43 -5.16 11.25 -25.83
C ALA A 43 -5.40 10.73 -24.41
N ARG A 44 -4.77 11.36 -23.41
CA ARG A 44 -4.93 11.02 -22.00
C ARG A 44 -6.34 11.33 -21.51
N GLU A 45 -6.90 12.47 -21.89
CA GLU A 45 -8.23 12.92 -21.51
C GLU A 45 -9.30 11.97 -22.08
N ALA A 46 -9.15 11.55 -23.33
CA ALA A 46 -10.03 10.57 -23.95
C ALA A 46 -9.97 9.20 -23.23
N ALA A 47 -8.77 8.73 -22.88
CA ALA A 47 -8.59 7.49 -22.13
C ALA A 47 -9.23 7.56 -20.73
N LEU A 48 -9.03 8.68 -20.01
CA LEU A 48 -9.63 8.90 -18.69
C LEU A 48 -11.16 8.92 -18.75
N SER A 49 -11.75 9.57 -19.76
CA SER A 49 -13.20 9.60 -19.97
C SER A 49 -13.79 8.18 -20.10
N LEU A 50 -13.12 7.30 -20.86
CA LEU A 50 -13.53 5.90 -20.98
C LEU A 50 -13.44 5.15 -19.65
N VAL A 51 -12.38 5.37 -18.87
CA VAL A 51 -12.22 4.76 -17.53
C VAL A 51 -13.30 5.25 -16.57
N GLU A 52 -13.64 6.54 -16.62
CA GLU A 52 -14.71 7.11 -15.79
C GLU A 52 -16.07 6.51 -16.11
N ASP A 53 -16.39 6.30 -17.38
CA ASP A 53 -17.64 5.66 -17.79
C ASP A 53 -17.77 4.22 -17.29
N GLU A 54 -16.67 3.45 -17.36
CA GLU A 54 -16.62 2.09 -16.84
C GLU A 54 -16.74 2.06 -15.31
N THR A 55 -15.99 2.92 -14.61
CA THR A 55 -16.02 2.98 -13.13
C THR A 55 -17.33 3.55 -12.58
N ARG A 56 -18.04 4.37 -13.34
CA ARG A 56 -19.41 4.80 -13.03
C ARG A 56 -20.41 3.65 -13.17
N ARG A 57 -20.21 2.76 -14.14
CA ARG A 57 -21.11 1.63 -14.41
C ARG A 57 -20.90 0.47 -13.43
N TYR A 58 -19.65 0.18 -13.07
CA TYR A 58 -19.31 -0.96 -12.23
C TYR A 58 -18.79 -0.52 -10.86
N LYS A 59 -19.50 -0.93 -9.80
CA LYS A 59 -19.06 -0.67 -8.43
C LYS A 59 -17.85 -1.55 -8.09
N PRO A 60 -16.78 -1.01 -7.48
CA PRO A 60 -15.66 -1.81 -7.02
C PRO A 60 -16.11 -2.90 -6.05
N THR A 61 -15.78 -4.16 -6.34
CA THR A 61 -16.12 -5.33 -5.52
C THR A 61 -14.94 -5.88 -4.74
N LYS A 62 -13.71 -5.53 -5.15
CA LYS A 62 -12.46 -5.93 -4.50
C LYS A 62 -11.81 -4.68 -3.92
N ASN A 63 -11.49 -4.73 -2.63
CA ASN A 63 -10.73 -3.65 -1.99
C ASN A 63 -9.24 -4.00 -2.03
N TYR A 64 -8.48 -3.19 -2.77
CA TYR A 64 -7.03 -3.38 -2.93
C TYR A 64 -6.24 -3.14 -1.63
N LEU A 65 -6.85 -2.53 -0.61
CA LEU A 65 -6.26 -2.34 0.71
C LEU A 65 -6.45 -3.55 1.63
N GLU A 66 -7.23 -4.57 1.24
CA GLU A 66 -7.48 -5.75 2.10
C GLU A 66 -6.22 -6.55 2.41
N GLN A 67 -5.24 -6.52 1.50
CA GLN A 67 -3.95 -7.18 1.68
C GLN A 67 -2.99 -6.35 2.55
N LEU A 68 -3.29 -5.07 2.73
CA LEU A 68 -2.48 -4.16 3.53
C LEU A 68 -2.93 -4.26 4.99
N GLY A 69 -1.96 -4.35 5.90
CA GLY A 69 -2.23 -4.35 7.34
C GLY A 69 -2.86 -3.03 7.79
N GLN A 70 -3.27 -2.98 9.07
CA GLN A 70 -3.76 -1.73 9.65
C GLN A 70 -2.71 -0.62 9.50
N PRO A 71 -3.06 0.54 8.93
CA PRO A 71 -2.13 1.65 8.77
C PRO A 71 -1.73 2.17 10.15
N LEU A 72 -0.43 2.19 10.40
CA LEU A 72 0.12 2.67 11.66
C LEU A 72 0.41 4.18 11.58
N TYR A 73 -0.62 4.99 11.80
CA TYR A 73 -0.51 6.46 11.70
C TYR A 73 0.46 7.07 12.72
N HIS A 74 0.57 6.47 13.91
CA HIS A 74 1.34 7.01 15.04
C HIS A 74 2.73 6.39 15.20
N THR A 75 3.20 5.54 14.28
CA THR A 75 4.51 4.85 14.41
C THR A 75 5.67 5.83 14.51
N PHE A 76 5.57 6.98 13.85
CA PHE A 76 6.64 7.98 13.80
C PHE A 76 6.40 9.15 14.76
N GLU A 77 5.34 9.10 15.57
CA GLU A 77 5.04 10.15 16.53
C GLU A 77 5.85 9.97 17.80
N THR A 78 6.59 11.01 18.15
CA THR A 78 7.24 11.11 19.46
C THR A 78 6.23 11.51 20.52
N GLU A 79 6.52 11.21 21.79
CA GLU A 79 5.64 11.60 22.91
C GLU A 79 5.43 13.13 22.99
N ILE A 80 6.43 13.92 22.61
CA ILE A 80 6.33 15.38 22.52
C ILE A 80 5.31 15.78 21.43
N MET A 81 5.37 15.14 20.26
CA MET A 81 4.43 15.42 19.18
C MET A 81 2.99 15.08 19.59
N LYS A 82 2.77 13.94 20.25
CA LYS A 82 1.43 13.56 20.75
C LYS A 82 0.87 14.60 21.71
N THR A 83 1.69 15.03 22.67
CA THR A 83 1.32 16.03 23.67
C THR A 83 0.98 17.38 23.01
N GLU A 84 1.79 17.82 22.04
CA GLU A 84 1.53 19.06 21.31
C GLU A 84 0.27 18.98 20.43
N PHE A 85 0.00 17.82 19.82
CA PHE A 85 -1.20 17.61 19.03
C PHE A 85 -2.46 17.70 19.88
N GLU A 86 -2.44 17.09 21.08
CA GLU A 86 -3.52 17.18 22.06
C GLU A 86 -3.71 18.61 22.59
N ARG A 87 -2.62 19.33 22.84
CA ARG A 87 -2.66 20.75 23.22
C ARG A 87 -3.35 21.59 22.14
N LEU A 88 -2.99 21.38 20.88
CA LEU A 88 -3.58 22.09 19.74
C LEU A 88 -5.06 21.73 19.54
N SER A 89 -5.44 20.45 19.62
CA SER A 89 -6.84 20.03 19.49
C SER A 89 -7.72 20.63 20.58
N ASN A 90 -7.19 20.72 21.80
CA ASN A 90 -7.86 21.34 22.95
C ASN A 90 -7.74 22.87 22.97
N ARG A 91 -7.06 23.47 21.98
CA ARG A 91 -6.80 24.92 21.87
C ARG A 91 -6.16 25.51 23.13
N LEU A 92 -5.33 24.72 23.81
CA LEU A 92 -4.64 25.15 25.01
C LEU A 92 -3.44 26.04 24.66
N PRO A 93 -3.19 27.10 25.43
CA PRO A 93 -2.00 27.93 25.25
C PRO A 93 -0.72 27.13 25.50
N MET A 94 0.38 27.57 24.90
CA MET A 94 1.71 26.98 25.12
C MET A 94 2.19 27.21 26.55
N GLU A 95 2.98 26.28 27.08
CA GLU A 95 3.65 26.46 28.36
C GLU A 95 4.54 27.72 28.32
N MET A 96 4.48 28.52 29.37
CA MET A 96 5.28 29.74 29.46
C MET A 96 6.74 29.40 29.73
N LEU A 97 7.60 29.71 28.77
CA LEU A 97 9.05 29.61 28.96
C LEU A 97 9.54 30.70 29.92
N SER A 98 10.00 30.29 31.10
CA SER A 98 10.71 31.19 32.02
C SER A 98 12.20 31.24 31.65
N MET A 99 12.75 32.45 31.52
CA MET A 99 14.18 32.65 31.27
C MET A 99 15.01 32.77 32.56
N LYS A 100 14.44 32.48 33.73
CA LYS A 100 15.22 32.42 34.97
C LYS A 100 16.13 31.20 34.92
N ARG A 101 17.44 31.46 34.91
CA ARG A 101 18.50 30.46 35.01
C ARG A 101 18.64 29.97 36.45
#